data_AF-A0A1M7AKA7-F1
#
_entry.id   AF-A0A1M7AKA7-F1
#
_cell.length_a   1.000
_cell.length_b   1.000
_cell.length_c   1.000
_cell.angle_alpha   90.00
_cell.angle_beta   90.00
_cell.angle_gamma   90.00
#
_symmetry.space_group_name_H-M   'P 1'
#
loop_
_entity.id
_entity.type
_entity.pdbx_description
1 polymer ?
#
loop_
_entity_poly.entity_id
_entity_poly.type
_entity_poly.pdbx_seq_one_letter_code
_entity_poly.pdbx_strand_id
1 'polypeptide(L)'
;MANVLNRTTNEFRRSVHEPNYPAGEWIINPNLAAVEGFESKYWIITGDTVTLMDQAARNAVDLAELETQRDAIASMFTNPEDVLRAFMRVVLNEFNAHADFQNQILNGIRTATSLADLKAKATAKQDYPDRTVDDLITAIRNNLGS
;
A
#
# COMPACT_ATOMS: atom_id res chain seq x y z
N MET A 1 18.25 -22.97 22.13
CA MET A 1 17.69 -21.85 21.34
C MET A 1 16.34 -21.54 21.95
N ALA A 2 16.11 -20.27 22.31
CA ALA A 2 14.88 -19.85 22.96
C ALA A 2 13.97 -19.09 22.00
N ASN A 3 12.68 -19.04 22.32
CA ASN A 3 11.78 -18.04 21.78
C ASN A 3 11.67 -16.91 22.80
N VAL A 4 11.66 -15.65 22.38
CA VAL A 4 11.55 -14.51 23.29
C VAL A 4 10.46 -13.56 22.85
N LEU A 5 9.74 -12.97 23.79
CA LEU A 5 8.71 -11.95 23.56
C LEU A 5 9.04 -10.69 24.34
N ASN A 6 9.10 -9.55 23.66
CA ASN A 6 9.27 -8.26 24.34
C ASN A 6 7.98 -7.86 25.05
N ARG A 7 8.07 -7.49 26.32
CA ARG A 7 6.93 -7.14 27.18
C ARG A 7 6.23 -5.84 26.79
N THR A 8 6.94 -4.93 26.10
CA THR A 8 6.44 -3.59 25.77
C THR A 8 6.04 -3.49 24.31
N THR A 9 6.85 -4.03 23.40
CA THR A 9 6.62 -3.91 21.95
C THR A 9 5.82 -5.08 21.37
N ASN A 10 5.54 -6.11 22.16
CA ASN A 10 4.96 -7.38 21.70
C ASN A 10 5.76 -8.03 20.55
N GLU A 11 7.05 -7.70 20.42
CA GLU A 11 7.93 -8.29 19.40
C GLU A 11 8.28 -9.74 19.76
N PHE A 12 7.86 -10.69 18.92
CA PHE A 12 8.16 -12.11 19.10
C PHE A 12 9.31 -12.56 18.20
N ARG A 13 10.40 -13.05 18.81
CA ARG A 13 11.57 -13.58 18.10
C ARG A 13 11.72 -15.08 18.36
N ARG A 14 11.92 -15.85 17.30
CA ARG A 14 12.10 -17.31 17.37
C ARG A 14 13.57 -17.69 17.33
N SER A 15 13.92 -18.78 18.01
CA SER A 15 15.24 -19.42 17.93
C SER A 15 16.44 -18.51 18.18
N VAL A 16 16.32 -17.61 19.17
CA VAL A 16 17.39 -16.68 19.55
C VAL A 16 18.41 -17.33 20.50
N HIS A 17 19.63 -16.77 20.55
CA HIS A 17 20.67 -17.14 21.50
C HIS A 17 20.43 -16.43 22.85
N GLU A 18 20.45 -17.19 23.96
CA GLU A 18 19.92 -16.78 25.27
C GLU A 18 20.70 -15.72 26.09
N PRO A 19 22.01 -15.45 25.95
CA PRO A 19 22.69 -14.53 26.88
C PRO A 19 22.35 -13.04 26.70
N ASN A 20 21.62 -12.64 25.65
CA ASN A 20 21.46 -11.23 25.27
C ASN A 20 20.06 -10.62 25.56
N TYR A 21 19.18 -11.31 26.28
CA TYR A 21 17.80 -10.84 26.52
C TYR A 21 17.53 -10.62 28.01
N PRO A 22 17.46 -9.36 28.48
CA PRO A 22 17.17 -9.07 29.88
C PRO A 22 15.74 -9.48 30.26
N ALA A 23 15.58 -10.30 31.29
CA ALA A 23 14.28 -10.86 31.73
C ALA A 23 13.23 -9.80 32.15
N GLY A 24 13.69 -8.59 32.50
CA GLY A 24 12.82 -7.45 32.80
C GLY A 24 12.11 -6.89 31.56
N GLU A 25 12.67 -7.10 30.37
CA GLU A 25 12.10 -6.61 29.10
C GLU A 25 11.58 -7.76 28.24
N TRP A 26 12.09 -8.98 28.43
CA TRP A 26 11.79 -10.14 27.60
C TRP A 26 11.27 -11.31 28.43
N ILE A 27 10.23 -11.96 27.91
CA ILE A 27 9.74 -13.24 28.38
C ILE A 27 10.48 -14.32 27.60
N ILE A 28 11.22 -15.19 28.29
CA ILE A 28 11.97 -16.30 27.68
C ILE A 28 11.06 -17.52 27.64
N ASN A 29 10.92 -18.11 26.45
CA ASN A 29 10.03 -19.22 26.12
C ASN A 29 8.58 -18.98 26.57
N PRO A 30 7.91 -17.90 26.09
CA PRO A 30 6.53 -17.60 26.45
C PRO A 30 5.60 -18.73 25.99
N ASN A 31 4.59 -19.04 26.79
CA ASN A 31 3.49 -19.89 26.35
C ASN A 31 2.51 -19.07 25.50
N LEU A 32 2.44 -19.37 24.20
CA LEU A 32 1.58 -18.67 23.25
C LEU A 32 0.33 -19.47 22.84
N ALA A 33 0.06 -20.61 23.49
CA ALA A 33 -1.06 -21.47 23.10
C ALA A 33 -2.42 -20.74 23.15
N ALA A 34 -2.57 -19.75 24.05
CA ALA A 34 -3.80 -18.97 24.20
C ALA A 34 -4.02 -17.90 23.12
N VAL A 35 -2.99 -17.55 22.36
CA VAL A 35 -3.01 -16.48 21.34
C VAL A 35 -2.64 -16.99 19.94
N GLU A 36 -2.52 -18.31 19.79
CA GLU A 36 -2.17 -18.93 18.51
C GLU A 36 -3.21 -18.56 17.43
N GLY A 37 -2.72 -18.11 16.27
CA GLY A 37 -3.57 -17.67 15.15
C GLY A 37 -4.01 -16.20 15.21
N PHE A 38 -3.68 -15.45 16.27
CA PHE A 38 -4.02 -14.03 16.39
C PHE A 38 -2.78 -13.14 16.28
N GLU A 39 -2.95 -11.96 15.68
CA GLU A 39 -1.90 -10.94 15.58
C GLU A 39 -1.49 -10.39 16.96
N SER A 40 -0.23 -9.98 17.09
CA SER A 40 0.35 -9.51 18.36
C SER A 40 -0.28 -8.23 18.91
N LYS A 41 -1.01 -7.47 18.08
CA LYS A 41 -1.80 -6.31 18.50
C LYS A 41 -2.97 -6.67 19.43
N TYR A 42 -3.40 -7.94 19.43
CA TYR A 42 -4.48 -8.43 20.29
C TYR A 42 -3.97 -9.11 21.57
N TRP A 43 -2.66 -9.13 21.82
CA TRP A 43 -2.08 -9.85 22.94
C TRP A 43 -2.01 -8.95 24.17
N ILE A 44 -2.41 -9.50 25.32
CA ILE A 44 -2.27 -8.88 26.64
C ILE A 44 -1.19 -9.65 27.40
N ILE A 45 -0.17 -8.93 27.83
CA ILE A 45 0.92 -9.46 28.67
C ILE A 45 0.65 -9.06 30.13
N THR A 46 0.44 -10.04 31.00
CA THR A 46 0.32 -9.82 32.45
C THR A 46 1.38 -10.66 33.17
N GLY A 47 2.43 -9.99 33.64
CA GLY A 47 3.64 -10.70 34.09
C GLY A 47 4.24 -11.49 32.93
N ASP A 48 4.40 -12.81 33.10
CA ASP A 48 4.93 -13.72 32.06
C ASP A 48 3.82 -14.45 31.29
N THR A 49 2.55 -14.13 31.58
CA THR A 49 1.41 -14.77 30.91
C THR A 49 0.97 -13.93 29.72
N VAL A 50 0.84 -14.57 28.56
CA VAL A 50 0.31 -13.97 27.34
C VAL A 50 -1.12 -14.49 27.16
N THR A 51 -2.08 -13.57 27.11
CA THR A 51 -3.50 -13.87 26.91
C THR A 51 -4.04 -13.09 25.73
N LEU A 52 -5.15 -13.56 25.17
CA LEU A 52 -5.83 -12.88 24.09
C LEU A 52 -6.81 -11.85 24.67
N MET A 53 -6.87 -10.66 24.09
CA MET A 53 -7.97 -9.71 24.32
C MET A 53 -9.31 -10.39 24.14
N ASP A 54 -10.35 -10.00 24.88
CA ASP A 54 -11.71 -10.46 24.58
C ASP A 54 -12.20 -9.94 23.21
N GLN A 55 -13.32 -10.48 22.72
CA GLN A 55 -13.84 -10.09 21.40
C GLN A 55 -14.21 -8.60 21.32
N ALA A 56 -14.72 -8.00 22.41
CA ALA A 56 -15.13 -6.60 22.41
C ALA A 56 -13.91 -5.68 22.31
N ALA A 57 -12.84 -5.99 23.03
CA ALA A 57 -11.57 -5.29 22.97
C ALA A 57 -10.90 -5.43 21.60
N ARG A 58 -10.91 -6.63 20.99
CA ARG A 58 -10.40 -6.80 19.62
C ARG A 58 -11.19 -5.98 18.60
N ASN A 59 -12.52 -6.02 18.68
CA ASN A 59 -13.37 -5.20 17.81
C ASN A 59 -13.08 -3.69 17.98
N ALA A 60 -12.78 -3.24 19.20
CA ALA A 60 -12.43 -1.85 19.46
C ALA A 60 -11.06 -1.48 18.85
N VAL A 61 -10.07 -2.38 18.92
CA VAL A 61 -8.77 -2.19 18.24
C VAL A 61 -8.95 -2.12 16.73
N ASP A 62 -9.72 -3.05 16.14
CA ASP A 62 -9.98 -3.07 14.71
C ASP A 62 -10.75 -1.83 14.25
N LEU A 63 -11.74 -1.39 15.03
CA LEU A 63 -12.48 -0.17 14.75
C LEU A 63 -11.58 1.07 14.82
N ALA A 64 -10.73 1.19 15.84
CA ALA A 64 -9.82 2.31 15.98
C ALA A 64 -8.78 2.35 14.84
N GLU A 65 -8.29 1.20 14.39
CA GLU A 65 -7.41 1.10 13.23
C GLU A 65 -8.14 1.52 11.95
N LEU A 66 -9.37 1.04 11.75
CA LEU A 66 -10.20 1.42 10.61
C LEU A 66 -10.53 2.92 10.61
N GLU A 67 -10.85 3.50 11.77
CA GLU A 67 -11.08 4.95 11.92
C GLU A 67 -9.82 5.75 11.61
N THR A 68 -8.66 5.31 12.08
CA THR A 68 -7.37 5.93 11.76
C THR A 68 -7.08 5.90 10.26
N GLN A 69 -7.31 4.75 9.61
CA GLN A 69 -7.15 4.62 8.15
C GLN A 69 -8.14 5.50 7.40
N ARG A 70 -9.41 5.54 7.84
CA ARG A 70 -10.44 6.41 7.25
C ARG A 70 -10.06 7.88 7.39
N ASP A 71 -9.60 8.30 8.56
CA ASP A 71 -9.23 9.70 8.82
C ASP A 71 -7.96 10.10 8.06
N ALA A 72 -7.00 9.18 7.91
CA ALA A 72 -5.86 9.38 7.03
C ALA A 72 -6.31 9.61 5.58
N ILE A 73 -7.21 8.75 5.05
CA ILE A 73 -7.78 8.91 3.72
C ILE A 73 -8.56 10.23 3.61
N ALA A 74 -9.40 10.56 4.58
CA ALA A 74 -10.17 11.80 4.60
C ALA A 74 -9.27 13.05 4.63
N SER A 75 -8.14 13.00 5.36
CA SER A 75 -7.17 14.09 5.41
C SER A 75 -6.55 14.38 4.04
N MET A 76 -6.34 13.35 3.21
CA MET A 76 -5.85 13.49 1.83
C MET A 76 -6.83 14.23 0.91
N PHE A 77 -8.12 14.23 1.23
CA PHE A 77 -9.15 15.01 0.53
C PHE A 77 -9.44 16.36 1.18
N THR A 78 -9.06 16.54 2.45
CA THR A 78 -9.32 17.78 3.20
C THR A 78 -8.37 18.89 2.78
N ASN A 79 -7.18 18.56 2.30
CA ASN A 79 -6.25 19.53 1.77
C ASN A 79 -6.49 19.72 0.26
N PRO A 80 -7.13 20.83 -0.17
CA PRO A 80 -7.40 21.07 -1.59
C PRO A 80 -6.11 21.12 -2.42
N GLU A 81 -4.96 21.44 -1.81
CA GLU A 81 -3.67 21.40 -2.50
C GLU A 81 -3.30 19.99 -2.96
N ASP A 82 -3.53 18.96 -2.15
CA ASP A 82 -3.17 17.57 -2.49
C ASP A 82 -4.05 17.03 -3.61
N VAL A 83 -5.35 17.36 -3.57
CA VAL A 83 -6.30 17.03 -4.64
C VAL A 83 -5.94 17.75 -5.93
N LEU A 84 -5.63 19.06 -5.88
CA LEU A 84 -5.20 19.82 -7.05
C LEU A 84 -3.88 19.29 -7.61
N ARG A 85 -2.92 18.94 -6.76
CA ARG A 85 -1.64 18.36 -7.16
C ARG A 85 -1.85 17.01 -7.85
N ALA A 86 -2.66 16.12 -7.27
CA ALA A 86 -3.00 14.84 -7.87
C ALA A 86 -3.71 15.01 -9.22
N PHE A 87 -4.66 15.94 -9.31
CA PHE A 87 -5.30 16.28 -10.58
C PHE A 87 -4.31 16.79 -11.63
N MET A 88 -3.43 17.73 -11.26
CA MET A 88 -2.42 18.27 -12.18
C MET A 88 -1.42 17.20 -12.64
N ARG A 89 -1.08 16.22 -11.80
CA ARG A 89 -0.27 15.06 -12.20
C ARG A 89 -0.99 14.19 -13.23
N VAL A 90 -2.28 13.93 -13.03
CA VAL A 90 -3.09 13.19 -14.02
C VAL A 90 -3.12 13.92 -15.36
N VAL A 91 -3.41 15.23 -15.35
CA VAL A 91 -3.41 16.05 -16.57
C VAL A 91 -2.05 16.04 -17.27
N LEU A 92 -0.95 16.16 -16.52
CA LEU A 92 0.40 16.07 -17.08
C LEU A 92 0.67 14.71 -17.73
N ASN A 93 0.26 13.63 -17.07
CA ASN A 93 0.41 12.28 -17.61
C ASN A 93 -0.37 12.09 -18.90
N GLU A 94 -1.58 12.63 -19.00
CA GLU A 94 -2.37 12.62 -20.24
C GLU A 94 -1.66 13.39 -21.36
N PHE A 95 -1.13 14.58 -21.08
CA PHE A 95 -0.37 15.33 -22.08
C PHE A 95 0.89 14.59 -22.55
N ASN A 96 1.61 13.95 -21.63
CA ASN A 96 2.77 13.14 -21.99
C ASN A 96 2.37 11.94 -22.86
N ALA A 97 1.29 11.24 -22.51
CA ALA A 97 0.81 10.11 -23.28
C ALA A 97 0.32 10.51 -24.68
N HIS A 98 -0.35 11.67 -24.81
CA HIS A 98 -0.70 12.23 -26.11
C HIS A 98 0.53 12.61 -26.94
N ALA A 99 1.55 13.23 -26.33
CA ALA A 99 2.79 13.57 -27.01
C ALA A 99 3.52 12.30 -27.49
N ASP A 100 3.57 11.26 -26.68
CA ASP A 100 4.15 9.97 -27.05
C ASP A 100 3.39 9.31 -28.20
N PHE A 101 2.05 9.34 -28.18
CA PHE A 101 1.23 8.84 -29.28
C PHE A 101 1.55 9.56 -30.59
N GLN A 102 1.62 10.90 -30.57
CA GLN A 102 1.99 11.70 -31.76
C GLN A 102 3.40 11.39 -32.25
N ASN A 103 4.38 11.29 -31.32
CA ASN A 103 5.76 10.94 -31.65
C ASN A 103 5.85 9.56 -32.30
N GLN A 104 5.06 8.59 -31.85
CA GLN A 104 4.99 7.27 -32.45
C GLN A 104 4.43 7.29 -33.87
N ILE A 105 3.42 8.12 -34.16
CA ILE A 105 2.89 8.30 -35.51
C ILE A 105 3.96 8.91 -36.41
N LEU A 106 4.58 10.01 -35.99
CA LEU A 106 5.63 10.70 -36.75
C LEU A 106 6.82 9.79 -37.02
N ASN A 107 7.22 8.96 -36.04
CA ASN A 107 8.28 7.99 -36.23
C ASN A 107 7.89 6.87 -37.20
N GLY A 108 6.64 6.40 -37.13
CA GLY A 108 6.09 5.43 -38.08
C GLY A 108 6.18 5.94 -39.53
N ILE A 109 5.81 7.21 -39.75
CA ILE A 109 5.92 7.88 -41.05
C ILE A 109 7.39 8.00 -41.48
N ARG A 110 8.26 8.52 -40.61
CA ARG A 110 9.68 8.78 -40.94
C ARG A 110 10.44 7.50 -41.30
N THR A 111 10.11 6.39 -40.65
CA THR A 111 10.81 5.11 -40.82
C THR A 111 10.15 4.20 -41.86
N ALA A 112 9.03 4.60 -42.45
CA ALA A 112 8.37 3.80 -43.46
C ALA A 112 9.19 3.76 -44.75
N THR A 113 9.44 2.57 -45.27
CA THR A 113 10.22 2.37 -46.51
C THR A 113 9.35 2.31 -47.77
N SER A 114 8.03 2.18 -47.59
CA SER A 114 7.04 2.15 -48.67
C SER A 114 5.65 2.52 -48.13
N LEU A 115 4.70 2.74 -49.02
CA LEU A 115 3.30 2.96 -48.65
C LEU A 115 2.68 1.75 -47.96
N ALA A 116 3.05 0.53 -48.39
CA ALA A 116 2.57 -0.70 -47.76
C ALA A 116 3.07 -0.82 -46.31
N ASP A 117 4.35 -0.52 -46.07
CA ASP A 117 4.95 -0.47 -44.74
C ASP A 117 4.28 0.60 -43.86
N LEU A 118 4.06 1.80 -44.40
CA LEU A 118 3.33 2.86 -43.69
C LEU A 118 1.92 2.41 -43.28
N LYS A 119 1.18 1.75 -44.18
CA LYS A 119 -0.16 1.22 -43.90
C LYS A 119 -0.12 0.16 -42.80
N ALA A 120 0.86 -0.74 -42.84
CA ALA A 120 1.05 -1.76 -41.81
C ALA A 120 1.34 -1.13 -40.44
N LYS A 121 2.26 -0.16 -40.37
CA LYS A 121 2.59 0.58 -39.14
C LYS A 121 1.40 1.37 -38.59
N ALA A 122 0.61 2.00 -39.45
CA ALA A 122 -0.59 2.72 -39.05
C ALA A 122 -1.64 1.78 -38.46
N THR A 123 -1.85 0.62 -39.07
CA THR A 123 -2.84 -0.39 -38.61
C THR A 123 -2.43 -1.03 -37.28
N ALA A 124 -1.11 -1.13 -37.01
CA ALA A 124 -0.59 -1.69 -35.77
C ALA A 124 -0.68 -0.73 -34.56
N LYS A 125 -0.99 0.55 -34.77
CA LYS A 125 -1.14 1.50 -33.66
C LYS A 125 -2.50 1.33 -33.01
N GLN A 126 -2.48 1.14 -31.69
CA GLN A 126 -3.68 1.11 -30.88
C GLN A 126 -4.23 2.52 -30.74
N ASP A 127 -5.56 2.62 -30.66
CA ASP A 127 -6.23 3.88 -30.39
C ASP A 127 -5.85 4.41 -29.00
N TYR A 128 -5.75 5.73 -28.89
CA TYR A 128 -5.61 6.37 -27.59
C TYR A 128 -6.90 6.14 -26.79
N PRO A 129 -6.82 5.60 -25.56
CA PRO A 129 -8.02 5.25 -24.82
C PRO A 129 -8.80 6.49 -24.40
N ASP A 130 -10.12 6.44 -24.56
CA ASP A 130 -11.01 7.44 -23.96
C ASP A 130 -11.09 7.20 -22.45
N ARG A 131 -10.87 8.26 -21.65
CA ARG A 131 -11.10 8.20 -20.21
C ARG A 131 -12.55 8.54 -19.88
N THR A 132 -13.16 7.71 -19.06
CA THR A 132 -14.41 8.06 -18.39
C THR A 132 -14.14 8.94 -17.16
N VAL A 133 -15.21 9.53 -16.62
CA VAL A 133 -15.13 10.28 -15.35
C VAL A 133 -14.69 9.35 -14.21
N ASP A 134 -15.12 8.09 -14.20
CA ASP A 134 -14.75 7.12 -13.18
C ASP A 134 -13.25 6.77 -13.25
N ASP A 135 -12.68 6.69 -14.46
CA ASP A 135 -11.24 6.50 -14.66
C ASP A 135 -10.43 7.71 -14.16
N LEU A 136 -10.95 8.93 -14.38
CA LEU A 136 -10.33 10.15 -13.87
C LEU A 136 -10.34 10.17 -12.34
N ILE A 137 -11.48 9.88 -11.71
CA ILE A 137 -11.60 9.81 -10.24
C ILE A 137 -10.62 8.78 -9.68
N THR A 138 -10.58 7.60 -10.30
CA THR A 138 -9.67 6.52 -9.89
C THR A 138 -8.21 6.94 -10.01
N ALA A 139 -7.82 7.59 -11.12
CA ALA A 139 -6.47 8.06 -11.31
C ALA A 139 -6.07 9.17 -10.33
N ILE A 140 -6.97 10.12 -10.01
CA ILE A 140 -6.71 11.14 -8.99
C ILE A 140 -6.45 10.46 -7.64
N ARG A 141 -7.29 9.50 -7.24
CA ARG A 141 -7.12 8.75 -5.98
C ARG A 141 -5.78 8.04 -5.91
N ASN A 142 -5.36 7.40 -7.00
CA ASN A 142 -4.07 6.72 -7.07
C ASN A 142 -2.86 7.67 -6.96
N ASN A 143 -3.05 8.97 -7.23
CA ASN A 143 -2.02 10.00 -7.11
C ASN A 143 -2.11 10.81 -5.80
N LEU A 144 -3.11 10.55 -4.95
CA LEU A 144 -3.15 11.14 -3.62
C LEU A 144 -2.14 10.41 -2.73
N GLY A 145 -1.24 11.14 -2.07
CA GLY A 145 -0.27 10.59 -1.12
C GLY A 145 1.00 9.96 -1.74
N SER A 146 1.19 10.07 -3.07
CA SER A 146 2.41 9.66 -3.79
C SER A 146 3.46 10.76 -3.88
#